data_AF-A0A7Y3LMF8-F1
#
_entry.id   AF-A0A7Y3LMF8-F1
#
_cell.length_a   1.000
_cell.length_b   1.000
_cell.length_c   1.000
_cell.angle_alpha   90.00
_cell.angle_beta   90.00
_cell.angle_gamma   90.00
#
_symmetry.space_group_name_H-M   'P 1'
#
loop_
_entity.id
_entity.type
_entity.pdbx_description
1 polymer ?
#
loop_
_entity_poly.entity_id
_entity_poly.type
_entity_poly.pdbx_seq_one_letter_code
_entity_poly.pdbx_strand_id
1 'polypeptide(L)'
;MGIGSRSSNSIADDVTEIQHLVVDYLKQEAVTPLKQFGKRALFGISGVLTVALGVFMLSLATLRALQVETSVFHGNWSWAPYLITMVATLVLLGIIAMMGMAIGKSSRSSK
;
A
#
# COMPACT_ATOMS: atom_id res chain seq x y z
N MET A 1 22.53 -54.95 -31.74
CA MET A 1 21.19 -54.58 -31.22
C MET A 1 21.38 -53.33 -30.36
N GLY A 2 20.70 -52.22 -30.67
CA GLY A 2 20.63 -51.05 -29.79
C GLY A 2 21.36 -49.77 -30.26
N ILE A 3 21.19 -49.34 -31.51
CA ILE A 3 21.47 -47.94 -31.89
C ILE A 3 20.11 -47.27 -32.17
N GLY A 4 19.67 -46.40 -31.27
CA GLY A 4 18.50 -45.54 -31.50
C GLY A 4 17.62 -45.31 -30.27
N SER A 5 17.98 -44.33 -29.43
CA SER A 5 17.02 -43.56 -28.59
C SER A 5 17.62 -42.38 -27.81
N ARG A 6 18.88 -41.96 -28.02
CA ARG A 6 19.57 -40.98 -27.13
C ARG A 6 19.47 -39.49 -27.49
N SER A 7 18.88 -39.06 -28.60
CA SER A 7 19.06 -37.66 -29.06
C SER A 7 17.88 -36.71 -28.91
N SER A 8 16.65 -37.18 -28.63
CA SER A 8 15.50 -36.27 -28.43
C SER A 8 15.33 -35.83 -26.97
N ASN A 9 15.80 -36.66 -26.02
CA ASN A 9 15.60 -36.42 -24.60
C ASN A 9 16.71 -35.55 -23.98
N SER A 10 17.94 -35.54 -24.53
CA SER A 10 19.03 -34.77 -23.91
C SER A 10 18.87 -33.26 -24.06
N ILE A 11 18.38 -32.77 -25.20
CA ILE A 11 18.15 -31.33 -25.40
C ILE A 11 16.98 -30.85 -24.53
N ALA A 12 15.94 -31.68 -24.38
CA ALA A 12 14.84 -31.39 -23.48
C ALA A 12 15.32 -31.39 -22.01
N ASP A 13 16.13 -32.38 -21.61
CA ASP A 13 16.71 -32.47 -20.28
C ASP A 13 17.62 -31.26 -19.97
N ASP A 14 18.48 -30.85 -20.92
CA ASP A 14 19.36 -29.67 -20.78
C ASP A 14 18.54 -28.36 -20.61
N VAL A 15 17.46 -28.19 -21.39
CA VAL A 15 16.57 -27.01 -21.26
C VAL A 15 15.87 -27.00 -19.90
N THR A 16 15.46 -28.17 -19.42
CA THR A 16 14.82 -28.31 -18.11
C THR A 16 15.81 -28.01 -16.98
N GLU A 17 17.06 -28.45 -17.11
CA GLU A 17 18.15 -28.15 -16.16
C GLU A 17 18.46 -26.65 -16.10
N ILE A 18 18.59 -26.00 -17.25
CA ILE A 18 18.81 -24.54 -17.31
C ILE A 18 17.63 -23.80 -16.69
N GLN A 19 16.39 -24.21 -16.97
CA GLN A 19 15.20 -23.62 -16.35
C GLN A 19 15.24 -23.77 -14.82
N HIS A 20 15.61 -24.94 -14.31
CA HIS A 20 15.76 -25.18 -12.88
C HIS A 20 16.80 -24.25 -12.24
N LEU A 21 17.98 -24.13 -12.86
CA LEU A 21 19.05 -23.26 -12.38
C LEU A 21 18.62 -21.78 -12.35
N VAL A 22 17.90 -21.31 -13.38
CA VAL A 22 17.38 -19.94 -13.44
C VAL A 22 16.34 -19.70 -12.34
N VAL A 23 15.40 -20.64 -12.15
CA VAL A 23 14.35 -20.53 -11.12
C VAL A 23 14.97 -20.55 -9.72
N ASP A 24 15.96 -21.39 -9.47
CA ASP A 24 16.63 -21.50 -8.18
C ASP A 24 17.48 -20.27 -7.87
N TYR A 25 18.17 -19.71 -8.88
CA TYR A 25 18.87 -18.44 -8.76
C TYR A 25 17.90 -17.29 -8.43
N LEU A 26 16.80 -17.19 -9.17
CA LEU A 26 15.77 -16.19 -8.90
C LEU A 26 15.18 -16.37 -7.50
N LYS A 27 14.98 -17.59 -7.02
CA LYS A 27 14.55 -17.82 -5.62
C LYS A 27 15.61 -17.36 -4.62
N GLN A 28 16.89 -17.63 -4.82
CA GLN A 28 17.93 -17.19 -3.89
C GLN A 28 18.07 -15.67 -3.86
N GLU A 29 18.14 -15.06 -5.04
CA GLU A 29 18.37 -13.63 -5.21
C GLU A 29 17.10 -12.82 -4.89
N ALA A 30 15.89 -13.37 -5.09
CA ALA A 30 14.62 -12.65 -4.84
C ALA A 30 14.01 -12.90 -3.45
N VAL A 31 14.22 -14.06 -2.81
CA VAL A 31 13.62 -14.34 -1.49
C VAL A 31 14.23 -13.46 -0.40
N THR A 32 15.53 -13.19 -0.48
CA THR A 32 16.24 -12.29 0.47
C THR A 32 15.69 -10.86 0.44
N PRO A 33 15.58 -10.18 -0.72
CA PRO A 33 14.96 -8.86 -0.79
C PRO A 33 13.47 -8.91 -0.45
N LEU A 34 12.72 -9.94 -0.86
CA LEU A 34 11.28 -10.05 -0.56
C LEU A 34 11.00 -10.13 0.96
N LYS A 35 11.82 -10.87 1.71
CA LYS A 35 11.73 -10.91 3.18
C LYS A 35 12.01 -9.54 3.81
N GLN A 36 12.94 -8.76 3.25
CA GLN A 36 13.24 -7.40 3.72
C GLN A 36 12.10 -6.42 3.41
N PHE A 37 11.45 -6.56 2.24
CA PHE A 37 10.25 -5.79 1.89
C PHE A 37 9.06 -6.14 2.79
N GLY A 38 8.90 -7.41 3.15
CA GLY A 38 7.81 -7.86 4.02
C GLY A 38 7.72 -7.10 5.34
N LYS A 39 8.85 -6.92 6.04
CA LYS A 39 8.87 -6.18 7.31
C LYS A 39 8.51 -4.70 7.14
N ARG A 40 9.04 -4.04 6.10
CA ARG A 40 8.71 -2.62 5.81
C ARG A 40 7.27 -2.43 5.35
N ALA A 41 6.75 -3.37 4.56
CA ALA A 41 5.35 -3.37 4.13
C ALA A 41 4.40 -3.50 5.31
N LEU A 42 4.70 -4.36 6.29
CA LEU A 42 3.89 -4.48 7.51
C LEU A 42 3.80 -3.16 8.30
N PHE A 43 4.91 -2.43 8.43
CA PHE A 43 4.89 -1.09 9.05
C PHE A 43 4.10 -0.07 8.22
N GLY A 44 4.14 -0.17 6.89
CA GLY A 44 3.32 0.65 6.00
C GLY A 44 1.83 0.38 6.18
N ILE A 45 1.44 -0.90 6.22
CA ILE A 45 0.05 -1.33 6.38
C ILE A 45 -0.49 -0.90 7.75
N SER A 46 0.27 -1.13 8.83
CA SER A 46 -0.17 -0.69 10.17
C SER A 46 -0.33 0.83 10.23
N GLY A 47 0.60 1.59 9.63
CA GLY A 47 0.50 3.04 9.52
C GLY A 47 -0.75 3.50 8.78
N VAL A 48 -1.05 2.90 7.61
CA VAL A 48 -2.26 3.22 6.84
C VAL A 48 -3.53 2.89 7.63
N LEU A 49 -3.57 1.74 8.32
CA LEU A 49 -4.71 1.37 9.15
C LEU A 49 -4.94 2.36 10.30
N THR A 50 -3.88 2.76 11.00
CA THR A 50 -3.97 3.74 12.09
C THR A 50 -4.43 5.10 11.57
N VAL A 51 -3.88 5.59 10.46
CA VAL A 51 -4.28 6.86 9.85
C VAL A 51 -5.73 6.80 9.36
N ALA A 52 -6.11 5.73 8.67
CA ALA A 52 -7.48 5.54 8.19
C ALA A 52 -8.49 5.55 9.34
N LEU A 53 -8.19 4.83 10.43
CA LEU A 53 -9.04 4.81 11.62
C LEU A 53 -9.16 6.19 12.26
N GLY A 54 -8.04 6.91 12.41
CA GLY A 54 -8.03 8.25 12.98
C GLY A 54 -8.85 9.25 12.15
N VAL A 55 -8.66 9.27 10.84
CA VAL A 55 -9.42 10.13 9.91
C VAL A 55 -10.91 9.77 9.92
N PHE A 56 -11.24 8.49 9.98
CA PHE A 56 -12.62 8.03 10.08
C PHE A 56 -13.29 8.52 11.36
N MET A 57 -12.67 8.33 12.52
CA MET A 57 -13.21 8.80 13.80
C MET A 57 -13.32 10.33 13.85
N LEU A 58 -12.34 11.06 13.34
CA LEU A 58 -12.39 12.52 13.24
C LEU A 58 -13.55 12.98 12.36
N SER A 59 -13.76 12.34 11.20
CA SER A 59 -14.87 12.67 10.30
C SER A 59 -16.22 12.50 11.00
N LEU A 60 -16.39 11.40 11.76
CA LEU A 60 -17.59 11.17 12.56
C LEU A 60 -17.75 12.22 13.66
N ALA A 61 -16.67 12.56 14.38
CA ALA A 61 -16.70 13.56 15.44
C ALA A 61 -17.07 14.95 14.90
N THR A 62 -16.50 15.38 13.77
CA THR A 62 -16.82 16.65 13.11
C THR A 62 -18.28 16.68 12.65
N LEU A 63 -18.75 15.61 12.00
CA LEU A 63 -20.15 15.52 11.58
C LEU A 63 -21.09 15.58 12.78
N ARG A 64 -20.75 14.86 13.84
CA ARG A 64 -21.56 14.83 15.07
C ARG A 64 -21.57 16.19 15.75
N ALA A 65 -20.44 16.87 15.88
CA ALA A 65 -20.36 18.20 16.47
C ALA A 65 -21.22 19.20 15.68
N LEU A 66 -21.13 19.19 14.35
CA LEU A 66 -21.93 20.09 13.50
C LEU A 66 -23.43 19.82 13.60
N GLN A 67 -23.85 18.54 13.69
CA GLN A 67 -25.26 18.20 13.78
C GLN A 67 -25.86 18.38 15.19
N VAL A 68 -25.06 18.16 16.24
CA VAL A 68 -25.53 18.23 17.65
C VAL A 68 -25.54 19.66 18.16
N GLU A 69 -24.48 20.43 17.92
CA GLU A 69 -24.35 21.78 18.47
C GLU A 69 -25.09 22.82 17.63
N THR A 70 -25.30 22.55 16.35
CA THR A 70 -25.93 23.51 15.42
C THR A 70 -27.30 23.03 15.00
N SER A 71 -28.32 23.44 15.76
CA SER A 71 -29.73 23.18 15.43
C SER A 71 -30.16 23.78 14.08
N VAL A 72 -29.38 24.73 13.53
CA VAL A 72 -29.58 25.42 12.25
C VAL A 72 -29.51 24.47 11.04
N PHE A 73 -28.81 23.33 11.15
CA PHE A 73 -28.70 22.38 10.03
C PHE A 73 -29.86 21.38 9.94
N HIS A 74 -30.91 21.53 10.74
CA HIS A 74 -32.11 20.69 10.62
C HIS A 74 -33.02 21.21 9.48
N GLY A 75 -33.57 20.29 8.67
CA GLY A 75 -34.45 20.62 7.54
C GLY A 75 -33.71 20.79 6.20
N ASN A 76 -33.97 21.90 5.48
CA ASN A 76 -33.49 22.12 4.10
C ASN A 76 -31.96 22.31 3.98
N TRP A 77 -31.26 22.51 5.09
CA TRP A 77 -29.81 22.67 5.18
C TRP A 77 -29.07 21.43 5.70
N SER A 78 -29.76 20.28 5.79
CA SER A 78 -29.21 19.02 6.28
C SER A 78 -28.04 18.47 5.46
N TRP A 79 -27.87 18.91 4.21
CA TRP A 79 -26.74 18.54 3.34
C TRP A 79 -25.44 19.26 3.72
N ALA A 80 -25.50 20.44 4.34
CA ALA A 80 -24.34 21.28 4.61
C ALA A 80 -23.31 20.63 5.55
N PRO A 81 -23.69 19.97 6.66
CA PRO A 81 -22.74 19.24 7.52
C PRO A 81 -21.93 18.17 6.77
N TYR A 82 -22.55 17.47 5.82
CA TYR A 82 -21.86 16.45 5.01
C TYR A 82 -20.85 17.07 4.05
N LEU A 83 -21.18 18.21 3.44
CA LEU A 83 -20.26 18.90 2.53
C LEU A 83 -19.08 19.50 3.29
N ILE A 84 -19.33 20.12 4.45
CA ILE A 84 -18.28 20.69 5.31
C ILE A 84 -17.33 19.59 5.79
N THR A 85 -17.87 18.47 6.28
CA THR A 85 -17.06 17.33 6.74
C THR A 85 -16.26 16.72 5.60
N MET A 86 -16.84 16.59 4.40
CA MET A 86 -16.12 16.12 3.22
C MET A 86 -14.91 17.03 2.89
N VAL A 87 -15.12 18.35 2.84
CA VAL A 87 -14.04 19.32 2.55
C VAL A 87 -12.98 19.29 3.66
N ALA A 88 -13.39 19.26 4.93
CA ALA A 88 -12.47 19.19 6.06
C ALA A 88 -11.60 17.92 6.00
N THR A 89 -12.19 16.77 5.69
CA THR A 89 -11.47 15.50 5.55
C THR A 89 -10.51 15.53 4.36
N LEU A 90 -10.90 16.10 3.22
CA LEU A 90 -10.01 16.26 2.07
C LEU A 90 -8.81 17.16 2.38
N VAL A 91 -9.03 18.28 3.07
CA VAL A 91 -7.94 19.18 3.51
C VAL A 91 -7.00 18.45 4.46
N LEU A 92 -7.54 17.71 5.43
CA LEU A 92 -6.74 16.93 6.37
C LEU A 92 -5.88 15.87 5.65
N LEU A 93 -6.47 15.12 4.71
CA LEU A 93 -5.73 14.14 3.91
C LEU A 93 -4.64 14.80 3.06
N GLY A 94 -4.91 15.98 2.48
CA GLY A 94 -3.92 16.78 1.77
C GLY A 94 -2.73 17.17 2.66
N ILE A 95 -3.00 17.61 3.89
CA ILE A 95 -1.96 17.95 4.88
C ILE A 95 -1.12 16.72 5.24
N ILE A 96 -1.78 15.59 5.52
CA ILE A 96 -1.10 14.33 5.85
C ILE A 96 -0.19 13.89 4.69
N ALA A 97 -0.68 13.96 3.45
CA ALA A 97 0.09 13.63 2.26
C ALA A 97 1.30 14.56 2.06
N MET A 98 1.11 15.87 2.23
CA MET A 98 2.20 16.85 2.16
C MET A 98 3.27 16.59 3.22
N MET A 99 2.86 16.28 4.46
CA MET A 99 3.80 15.99 5.54
C MET A 99 4.57 14.70 5.29
N GLY A 100 3.91 13.66 4.78
CA GLY A 100 4.57 12.41 4.35
C GLY A 100 5.62 12.66 3.25
N MET A 101 5.29 13.48 2.26
CA MET A 101 6.23 13.86 1.18
C MET A 101 7.41 14.70 1.70
N ALA A 102 7.18 15.62 2.63
CA ALA A 102 8.22 16.47 3.22
C ALA A 102 9.25 15.66 4.01
N ILE A 103 8.81 14.64 4.76
CA ILE A 103 9.68 13.71 5.49
C ILE A 103 10.55 12.90 4.52
N GLY A 104 9.99 12.49 3.38
CA GLY A 104 10.75 11.78 2.33
C GLY A 104 11.81 12.65 1.64
N LYS A 105 11.53 13.95 1.47
CA LYS A 105 12.44 14.91 0.84
C LYS A 105 13.66 15.22 1.72
N SER A 106 13.48 15.40 3.02
CA SER A 106 14.60 15.75 3.94
C SER A 106 15.64 14.63 4.04
N SER A 107 15.21 13.36 4.00
CA SER A 107 16.12 12.20 4.04
C SER A 107 17.00 12.07 2.78
N ARG A 108 16.63 12.69 1.66
CA ARG A 108 17.36 12.62 0.38
C ARG A 108 18.36 13.75 0.18
N SER A 109 18.21 14.86 0.91
CA SER A 109 19.09 16.04 0.79
C SER A 109 20.37 15.97 1.62
N SER A 110 20.53 14.92 2.46
CA SER A 110 21.69 14.75 3.35
C SER A 110 22.69 13.69 2.85
N LYS A 111 22.51 13.18 1.62
CA LYS A 111 23.47 12.31 0.94
C LYS A 111 24.00 13.03 -0.28
#